data_AF-A0A4Q4BQN9-F1
#
_entry.id   AF-A0A4Q4BQN9-F1
#
_cell.length_a   1.000
_cell.length_b   1.000
_cell.length_c   1.000
_cell.angle_alpha   90.00
_cell.angle_beta   90.00
_cell.angle_gamma   90.00
#
_symmetry.space_group_name_H-M   'P 1'
#
loop_
_entity.id
_entity.type
_entity.pdbx_description
1 polymer ?
#
loop_
_entity_poly.entity_id
_entity_poly.type
_entity_poly.pdbx_seq_one_letter_code
_entity_poly.pdbx_strand_id
1 'polypeptide(L)'
;CLTDGAASHPGSRSFAGQDLAALRRRELVEAVEQLGGRGSDVSWIGAPDGRLAADDQIVGHVVDLAKANGAELVLAPSPLDPHCDHVAGAEIGRKVVLSSPGLRLAFYPVWSRWHGGGVARPPSGTRAVRLPRATFREQKLAAIAAHRSQQGQVVDDDPEGFEMPPGFARFFGESDEIYFLLSHGDWE
;
A
#
# COMPACT_ATOMS: atom_id res chain seq x y z
N CYS A 1 5.88 -0.46 5.87
CA CYS A 1 4.60 0.17 6.17
C CYS A 1 4.84 1.63 6.52
N LEU A 2 4.21 2.57 5.80
CA LEU A 2 4.44 4.01 5.96
C LEU A 2 3.64 4.59 7.12
N THR A 3 2.39 4.15 7.30
CA THR A 3 1.50 4.61 8.37
C THR A 3 1.16 3.52 9.38
N ASP A 4 0.61 3.91 10.52
CA ASP A 4 0.24 2.99 11.59
C ASP A 4 -1.15 2.33 11.42
N GLY A 5 -2.00 2.90 10.58
CA GLY A 5 -3.37 2.42 10.35
C GLY A 5 -4.30 2.61 11.55
N ALA A 6 -4.01 3.54 12.46
CA ALA A 6 -4.76 3.68 13.71
C ALA A 6 -6.11 4.40 13.58
N ALA A 7 -6.35 5.16 12.50
CA ALA A 7 -7.33 6.25 12.49
C ALA A 7 -8.70 5.85 11.92
N SER A 8 -8.88 4.59 11.55
CA SER A 8 -10.03 4.20 10.73
C SER A 8 -11.32 3.91 11.53
N HIS A 9 -11.26 3.82 12.86
CA HIS A 9 -12.42 3.62 13.74
C HIS A 9 -12.35 4.58 14.95
N PRO A 10 -12.43 5.90 14.74
CA PRO A 10 -12.22 6.89 15.81
C PRO A 10 -13.34 6.89 16.86
N GLY A 11 -14.52 6.34 16.55
CA GLY A 11 -15.67 6.24 17.44
C GLY A 11 -15.71 4.97 18.29
N SER A 12 -14.85 3.99 18.00
CA SER A 12 -14.81 2.72 18.73
C SER A 12 -14.47 2.92 20.20
N ARG A 13 -15.21 2.25 21.09
CA ARG A 13 -14.95 2.21 22.53
C ARG A 13 -14.20 0.94 22.92
N SER A 14 -14.37 -0.12 22.13
CA SER A 14 -13.74 -1.42 22.34
C SER A 14 -12.30 -1.48 21.81
N PHE A 15 -11.96 -0.66 20.81
CA PHE A 15 -10.61 -0.58 20.24
C PHE A 15 -10.05 0.85 20.29
N ALA A 16 -9.03 1.06 21.11
CA ALA A 16 -8.22 2.27 20.98
C ALA A 16 -7.36 2.21 19.71
N GLY A 17 -7.12 3.35 19.08
CA GLY A 17 -6.34 3.42 17.82
C GLY A 17 -4.95 2.77 17.90
N GLN A 18 -4.29 2.85 19.06
CA GLN A 18 -3.00 2.18 19.29
C GLN A 18 -3.10 0.64 19.27
N ASP A 19 -4.19 0.09 19.81
CA ASP A 19 -4.42 -1.36 19.84
C ASP A 19 -4.77 -1.86 18.44
N LEU A 20 -5.54 -1.06 17.69
CA LEU A 20 -5.85 -1.30 16.29
C LEU A 20 -4.58 -1.26 15.41
N ALA A 21 -3.70 -0.28 15.60
CA ALA A 21 -2.42 -0.22 14.90
C ALA A 21 -1.52 -1.44 15.20
N ALA A 22 -1.43 -1.83 16.47
CA ALA A 22 -0.67 -3.00 16.88
C ALA A 22 -1.23 -4.30 16.26
N LEU A 23 -2.56 -4.41 16.16
CA LEU A 23 -3.22 -5.51 15.45
C LEU A 23 -2.90 -5.49 13.96
N ARG A 24 -3.08 -4.36 13.29
CA ARG A 24 -2.82 -4.22 11.84
C ARG A 24 -1.38 -4.49 11.46
N ARG A 25 -0.42 -4.18 12.36
CA ARG A 25 0.97 -4.59 12.18
C ARG A 25 1.14 -6.11 12.16
N ARG A 26 0.45 -6.84 13.03
CA ARG A 26 0.46 -8.32 13.03
C ARG A 26 -0.21 -8.88 11.78
N GLU A 27 -1.34 -8.32 11.38
CA GLU A 27 -2.05 -8.70 10.14
C GLU A 27 -1.19 -8.46 8.91
N LEU A 28 -0.42 -7.36 8.85
CA LEU A 28 0.51 -7.10 7.75
C LEU A 28 1.62 -8.15 7.69
N VAL A 29 2.18 -8.55 8.83
CA VAL A 29 3.21 -9.61 8.86
C VAL A 29 2.61 -10.94 8.39
N GLU A 30 1.44 -11.31 8.90
CA GLU A 30 0.69 -12.51 8.47
C GLU A 30 0.45 -12.47 6.95
N ALA A 31 0.00 -11.34 6.41
CA ALA A 31 -0.22 -11.17 4.97
C ALA A 31 1.06 -11.34 4.14
N VAL A 32 2.19 -10.78 4.59
CA VAL A 32 3.49 -10.93 3.91
C VAL A 32 3.98 -12.37 3.94
N GLU A 33 3.76 -13.10 5.03
CA GLU A 33 4.10 -14.52 5.15
C GLU A 33 3.24 -15.39 4.20
N GLN A 34 1.95 -15.06 4.00
CA GLN A 34 1.10 -15.72 3.00
C GLN A 34 1.64 -15.55 1.57
N LEU A 35 2.35 -14.45 1.29
CA LEU A 35 2.99 -14.17 0.00
C LEU A 35 4.38 -14.80 -0.14
N GLY A 36 4.85 -15.55 0.87
CA GLY A 36 6.15 -16.20 0.89
C GLY A 36 7.31 -15.34 1.41
N GLY A 37 7.01 -14.15 1.94
CA GLY A 37 7.98 -13.32 2.66
C GLY A 37 8.13 -13.75 4.13
N ARG A 38 8.85 -12.94 4.90
CA ARG A 38 9.06 -13.11 6.34
C ARG A 38 8.70 -11.83 7.08
N GLY A 39 8.35 -11.93 8.36
CA GLY A 39 8.18 -10.74 9.20
C GLY A 39 9.42 -9.82 9.25
N SER A 40 10.63 -10.36 9.04
CA SER A 40 11.86 -9.57 8.92
C SER A 40 11.93 -8.68 7.68
N ASP A 41 11.13 -8.99 6.65
CA ASP A 41 11.09 -8.22 5.40
C ASP A 41 10.18 -6.98 5.56
N VAL A 42 9.46 -6.87 6.70
CA VAL A 42 8.56 -5.76 7.00
C VAL A 42 9.27 -4.70 7.82
N SER A 43 9.58 -3.57 7.20
CA SER A 43 10.00 -2.35 7.90
C SER A 43 8.80 -1.48 8.29
N TRP A 44 8.80 -0.93 9.50
CA TRP A 44 7.70 -0.11 10.03
C TRP A 44 8.16 1.33 10.29
N ILE A 45 7.71 2.26 9.45
CA ILE A 45 7.94 3.71 9.64
C ILE A 45 6.88 4.28 10.59
N GLY A 46 5.61 3.87 10.42
CA GLY A 46 4.56 4.10 11.40
C GLY A 46 4.17 5.57 11.60
N ALA A 47 4.16 6.38 10.54
CA ALA A 47 3.60 7.72 10.59
C ALA A 47 2.09 7.68 10.96
N PRO A 48 1.52 8.74 11.53
CA PRO A 48 0.10 8.72 11.87
C PRO A 48 -0.78 8.55 10.63
N ASP A 49 -1.69 7.59 10.68
CA ASP A 49 -2.70 7.33 9.64
C ASP A 49 -3.51 8.59 9.27
N GLY A 50 -3.67 8.83 7.98
CA GLY A 50 -4.29 10.03 7.39
C GLY A 50 -3.43 11.30 7.42
N ARG A 51 -2.19 11.21 7.93
CA ARG A 51 -1.26 12.35 8.09
C ARG A 51 0.15 12.03 7.57
N LEU A 52 0.29 11.11 6.62
CA LEU A 52 1.58 10.86 5.98
C LEU A 52 2.02 12.09 5.18
N ALA A 53 3.27 12.49 5.36
CA ALA A 53 3.91 13.54 4.57
C ALA A 53 5.17 12.99 3.89
N ALA A 54 5.49 13.53 2.71
CA ALA A 54 6.72 13.18 2.01
C ALA A 54 7.92 13.98 2.53
N ASP A 55 8.15 13.93 3.84
CA ASP A 55 9.29 14.62 4.46
C ASP A 55 10.63 13.89 4.19
N ASP A 56 11.72 14.65 4.32
CA ASP A 56 13.07 14.17 3.99
C ASP A 56 13.54 13.03 4.91
N GLN A 57 12.99 12.93 6.14
CA GLN A 57 13.34 11.86 7.07
C GLN A 57 12.76 10.52 6.61
N ILE A 58 11.49 10.49 6.23
CA ILE A 58 10.83 9.30 5.68
C ILE A 58 11.48 8.91 4.35
N VAL A 59 11.74 9.87 3.47
CA VAL A 59 12.42 9.61 2.20
C VAL A 59 13.81 9.03 2.44
N GLY A 60 14.62 9.63 3.32
CA GLY A 60 15.95 9.14 3.67
C GLY A 60 15.92 7.70 4.21
N HIS A 61 14.98 7.40 5.11
CA HIS A 61 14.80 6.04 5.63
C HIS A 61 14.49 5.04 4.51
N VAL A 62 13.59 5.37 3.57
CA VAL A 62 13.25 4.47 2.46
C VAL A 62 14.44 4.30 1.50
N VAL A 63 15.22 5.36 1.26
CA VAL A 63 16.47 5.29 0.48
C VAL A 63 17.46 4.31 1.13
N ASP A 64 17.65 4.39 2.45
CA ASP A 64 18.56 3.51 3.18
C ASP A 64 18.09 2.06 3.14
N LEU A 65 16.78 1.81 3.27
CA LEU A 65 16.19 0.47 3.10
C LEU A 65 16.40 -0.06 1.68
N ALA A 66 16.17 0.76 0.66
CA ALA A 66 16.36 0.36 -0.73
C ALA A 66 17.83 -0.04 -0.99
N LYS A 67 18.78 0.75 -0.48
CA LYS A 67 20.22 0.44 -0.58
C LYS A 67 20.59 -0.83 0.17
N ALA A 68 20.15 -0.98 1.42
CA ALA A 68 20.48 -2.13 2.26
C ALA A 68 19.99 -3.46 1.67
N ASN A 69 18.87 -3.42 0.93
CA ASN A 69 18.27 -4.60 0.30
C ASN A 69 18.69 -4.78 -1.17
N GLY A 70 19.53 -3.90 -1.73
CA GLY A 70 19.89 -3.94 -3.16
C GLY A 70 18.68 -3.82 -4.08
N ALA A 71 17.67 -3.03 -3.70
CA ALA A 71 16.44 -2.88 -4.46
C ALA A 71 16.70 -2.19 -5.81
N GLU A 72 16.06 -2.69 -6.87
CA GLU A 72 16.10 -2.08 -8.22
C GLU A 72 14.77 -1.41 -8.61
N LEU A 73 13.73 -1.61 -7.80
CA LEU A 73 12.37 -1.14 -8.04
C LEU A 73 11.69 -0.76 -6.72
N VAL A 74 11.11 0.43 -6.69
CA VAL A 74 10.16 0.87 -5.67
C VAL A 74 8.76 0.79 -6.26
N LEU A 75 7.85 0.21 -5.48
CA LEU A 75 6.42 0.22 -5.75
C LEU A 75 5.75 1.20 -4.78
N ALA A 76 4.96 2.12 -5.31
CA ALA A 76 4.21 3.09 -4.51
C ALA A 76 2.73 3.15 -4.96
N PRO A 77 1.80 3.60 -4.10
CA PRO A 77 0.42 3.84 -4.50
C PRO A 77 0.34 4.84 -5.68
N SER A 78 -0.71 4.74 -6.48
CA SER A 78 -0.95 5.70 -7.57
C SER A 78 -1.16 7.11 -7.04
N PRO A 79 -0.52 8.14 -7.63
CA PRO A 79 -0.80 9.55 -7.29
C PRO A 79 -2.22 9.98 -7.69
N LEU A 80 -2.95 9.14 -8.42
CA LEU A 80 -4.34 9.36 -8.81
C LEU A 80 -5.34 8.69 -7.86
N ASP A 81 -4.87 7.97 -6.83
CA ASP A 81 -5.75 7.50 -5.76
C ASP A 81 -6.21 8.71 -4.91
N PRO A 82 -7.47 8.73 -4.44
CA PRO A 82 -8.03 9.87 -3.70
C PRO A 82 -7.57 9.95 -2.24
N HIS A 83 -6.92 8.91 -1.70
CA HIS A 83 -6.49 8.87 -0.30
C HIS A 83 -5.22 9.71 -0.10
N CYS A 84 -5.21 10.60 0.89
CA CYS A 84 -4.08 11.50 1.16
C CYS A 84 -2.75 10.74 1.36
N ASP A 85 -2.77 9.65 2.14
CA ASP A 85 -1.55 8.84 2.34
C ASP A 85 -1.09 8.11 1.08
N HIS A 86 -1.98 7.83 0.12
CA HIS A 86 -1.57 7.27 -1.17
C HIS A 86 -0.86 8.33 -2.02
N VAL A 87 -1.39 9.56 -2.03
CA VAL A 87 -0.75 10.70 -2.70
C VAL A 87 0.63 11.00 -2.10
N ALA A 88 0.74 11.04 -0.77
CA ALA A 88 2.00 11.23 -0.08
C ALA A 88 2.97 10.05 -0.33
N GLY A 89 2.48 8.81 -0.31
CA GLY A 89 3.27 7.63 -0.68
C GLY A 89 3.83 7.68 -2.10
N ALA A 90 3.04 8.20 -3.05
CA ALA A 90 3.51 8.40 -4.43
C ALA A 90 4.61 9.48 -4.51
N GLU A 91 4.47 10.57 -3.76
CA GLU A 91 5.49 11.62 -3.67
C GLU A 91 6.79 11.11 -3.01
N ILE A 92 6.69 10.34 -1.93
CA ILE A 92 7.84 9.65 -1.30
C ILE A 92 8.54 8.78 -2.34
N GLY A 93 7.78 7.96 -3.08
CA GLY A 93 8.32 7.10 -4.14
C GLY A 93 9.13 7.89 -5.18
N ARG A 94 8.64 9.05 -5.62
CA ARG A 94 9.36 9.95 -6.54
C ARG A 94 10.65 10.49 -5.93
N LYS A 95 10.60 11.02 -4.71
CA LYS A 95 11.79 11.58 -4.02
C LYS A 95 12.87 10.51 -3.78
N VAL A 96 12.47 9.28 -3.47
CA VAL A 96 13.38 8.15 -3.25
C VAL A 96 14.20 7.82 -4.51
N VAL A 97 13.54 7.73 -5.68
CA VAL A 97 14.24 7.43 -6.94
C VAL A 97 15.06 8.60 -7.47
N LEU A 98 14.62 9.84 -7.24
CA LEU A 98 15.44 11.04 -7.51
C LEU A 98 16.74 11.02 -6.70
N SER A 99 16.70 10.48 -5.48
CA SER A 99 17.85 10.40 -4.57
C SER A 99 18.71 9.14 -4.78
N SER A 100 18.28 8.21 -5.64
CA SER A 100 18.90 6.88 -5.79
C SER A 100 19.05 6.49 -7.27
N PRO A 101 20.14 6.92 -7.93
CA PRO A 101 20.40 6.58 -9.32
C PRO A 101 20.33 5.05 -9.57
N GLY A 102 19.59 4.65 -10.60
CA GLY A 102 19.39 3.24 -10.97
C GLY A 102 18.14 2.59 -10.34
N LEU A 103 17.57 3.19 -9.30
CA LEU A 103 16.31 2.73 -8.72
C LEU A 103 15.13 3.16 -9.60
N ARG A 104 14.27 2.21 -9.98
CA ARG A 104 13.07 2.48 -10.78
C ARG A 104 11.86 2.68 -9.88
N LEU A 105 10.85 3.38 -10.38
CA LEU A 105 9.56 3.57 -9.70
C LEU A 105 8.43 3.03 -10.56
N ALA A 106 7.52 2.25 -9.97
CA ALA A 106 6.23 1.96 -10.55
C ALA A 106 5.10 2.24 -9.57
N PHE A 107 3.99 2.74 -10.08
CA PHE A 107 2.79 2.99 -9.29
C PHE A 107 1.78 1.85 -9.40
N TYR A 108 1.16 1.44 -8.30
CA TYR A 108 0.02 0.52 -8.31
C TYR A 108 -1.27 1.27 -7.94
N PRO A 109 -2.33 1.21 -8.77
CA PRO A 109 -3.61 1.86 -8.46
C PRO A 109 -4.47 0.95 -7.58
N VAL A 110 -4.97 1.47 -6.46
CA VAL A 110 -5.89 0.76 -5.58
C VAL A 110 -7.28 1.36 -5.73
N TRP A 111 -7.48 2.55 -5.17
CA TRP A 111 -8.77 3.20 -5.12
C TRP A 111 -9.19 3.78 -6.48
N SER A 112 -8.26 4.39 -7.22
CA SER A 112 -8.53 4.87 -8.58
C SER A 112 -8.98 3.75 -9.51
N ARG A 113 -8.42 2.53 -9.34
CA ARG A 113 -8.82 1.34 -10.09
C ARG A 113 -10.20 0.83 -9.65
N TRP A 114 -10.43 0.76 -8.34
CA TRP A 114 -11.71 0.29 -7.79
C TRP A 114 -12.87 1.19 -8.23
N HIS A 115 -12.74 2.50 -8.04
CA HIS A 115 -13.76 3.47 -8.46
C HIS A 115 -13.93 3.56 -9.98
N GLY A 116 -12.88 3.25 -10.75
CA GLY A 116 -12.91 3.17 -12.21
C GLY A 116 -13.48 1.86 -12.78
N GLY A 117 -14.15 1.03 -11.97
CA GLY A 117 -14.73 -0.24 -12.44
C GLY A 117 -13.67 -1.26 -12.91
N GLY A 118 -12.48 -1.20 -12.31
CA GLY A 118 -11.35 -2.06 -12.64
C GLY A 118 -10.38 -1.49 -13.67
N VAL A 119 -10.71 -0.35 -14.28
CA VAL A 119 -9.83 0.44 -15.14
C VAL A 119 -9.15 1.53 -14.31
N ALA A 120 -7.85 1.69 -14.48
CA ALA A 120 -7.09 2.78 -13.87
C ALA A 120 -6.41 3.62 -14.95
N ARG A 121 -6.51 4.94 -14.84
CA ARG A 121 -5.77 5.86 -15.70
C ARG A 121 -4.28 5.79 -15.33
N PRO A 122 -3.36 5.68 -16.31
CA PRO A 122 -1.93 5.81 -16.02
C PRO A 122 -1.60 7.25 -15.60
N PRO A 123 -0.78 7.46 -14.56
CA PRO A 123 -0.16 8.74 -14.31
C PRO A 123 0.67 9.21 -15.53
N SER A 124 0.80 10.52 -15.71
CA SER A 124 1.64 11.08 -16.77
C SER A 124 3.09 10.56 -16.68
N GLY A 125 3.74 10.40 -17.84
CA GLY A 125 5.12 9.90 -17.89
C GLY A 125 5.29 8.42 -17.53
N THR A 126 4.21 7.63 -17.49
CA THR A 126 4.28 6.20 -17.15
C THR A 126 3.84 5.29 -18.29
N ARG A 127 4.32 4.05 -18.25
CA ARG A 127 3.86 2.95 -19.11
C ARG A 127 3.21 1.85 -18.27
N ALA A 128 2.09 1.32 -18.75
CA ALA A 128 1.42 0.22 -18.07
C ALA A 128 2.21 -1.10 -18.22
N VAL A 129 2.29 -1.84 -17.11
CA VAL A 129 2.81 -3.20 -17.01
C VAL A 129 1.72 -4.04 -16.39
N ARG A 130 1.40 -5.19 -17.00
CA ARG A 130 0.39 -6.11 -16.49
C ARG A 130 1.03 -7.44 -16.12
N LEU A 131 0.78 -7.92 -14.91
CA LEU A 131 1.21 -9.24 -14.47
C LEU A 131 -0.02 -10.17 -14.37
N PRO A 132 -0.01 -11.32 -15.08
CA PRO A 132 -1.11 -12.26 -15.01
C PRO A 132 -1.33 -12.79 -13.60
N ARG A 133 -2.58 -12.83 -13.15
CA ARG A 133 -2.94 -13.28 -11.78
C ARG A 133 -2.71 -14.76 -11.48
N ALA A 134 -2.65 -15.60 -12.51
CA ALA A 134 -2.90 -17.04 -12.39
C ALA A 134 -1.92 -17.75 -11.44
N THR A 135 -0.69 -17.25 -11.33
CA THR A 135 0.37 -17.94 -10.61
C THR A 135 0.25 -17.85 -9.09
N PHE A 136 -0.31 -16.77 -8.55
CA PHE A 136 -0.27 -16.47 -7.10
C PHE A 136 -1.65 -16.11 -6.51
N ARG A 137 -2.73 -16.54 -7.18
CA ARG A 137 -4.10 -16.17 -6.79
C ARG A 137 -4.43 -16.58 -5.35
N GLU A 138 -4.09 -17.81 -4.97
CA GLU A 138 -4.44 -18.35 -3.65
C GLU A 138 -3.67 -17.62 -2.53
N GLN A 139 -2.37 -17.43 -2.71
CA GLN A 139 -1.52 -16.68 -1.79
C GLN A 139 -2.02 -15.23 -1.65
N LYS A 140 -2.39 -14.58 -2.76
CA LYS A 140 -2.94 -13.22 -2.74
C LYS A 140 -4.25 -13.15 -1.97
N LEU A 141 -5.18 -14.07 -2.20
CA LEU A 141 -6.45 -14.11 -1.48
C LEU A 141 -6.24 -14.37 0.02
N ALA A 142 -5.32 -15.28 0.39
CA ALA A 142 -4.96 -15.53 1.78
C ALA A 142 -4.33 -14.29 2.45
N ALA A 143 -3.45 -13.59 1.74
CA ALA A 143 -2.83 -12.36 2.23
C ALA A 143 -3.86 -11.25 2.46
N ILE A 144 -4.81 -11.06 1.55
CA ILE A 144 -5.91 -10.10 1.74
C ILE A 144 -6.78 -10.54 2.94
N ALA A 145 -7.08 -11.83 3.06
CA ALA A 145 -7.91 -12.36 4.15
C ALA A 145 -7.27 -12.18 5.54
N ALA A 146 -5.94 -12.13 5.64
CA ALA A 146 -5.22 -11.89 6.89
C ALA A 146 -5.54 -10.51 7.51
N HIS A 147 -5.95 -9.53 6.70
CA HIS A 147 -6.36 -8.20 7.15
C HIS A 147 -7.80 -8.19 7.70
N ARG A 148 -8.06 -8.97 8.76
CA ARG A 148 -9.40 -9.16 9.34
C ARG A 148 -10.01 -7.85 9.84
N SER A 149 -9.20 -6.98 10.46
CA SER A 149 -9.62 -5.66 10.94
C SER A 149 -10.02 -4.69 9.84
N GLN A 150 -9.64 -4.95 8.57
CA GLN A 150 -10.08 -4.16 7.41
C GLN A 150 -11.41 -4.66 6.84
N GLN A 151 -11.84 -5.86 7.21
CA GLN A 151 -12.96 -6.57 6.58
C GLN A 151 -14.21 -6.61 7.46
N GLY A 152 -14.30 -5.74 8.47
CA GLY A 152 -15.45 -5.69 9.40
C GLY A 152 -15.53 -6.89 10.36
N GLN A 153 -14.41 -7.61 10.57
CA GLN A 153 -14.42 -8.85 11.37
C GLN A 153 -13.92 -8.66 12.81
N VAL A 154 -13.54 -7.45 13.19
CA VAL A 154 -12.86 -7.18 14.46
C VAL A 154 -13.49 -6.03 15.24
N VAL A 155 -13.66 -4.87 14.61
CA VAL A 155 -14.29 -3.70 15.23
C VAL A 155 -15.74 -3.68 14.79
N ASP A 156 -16.69 -3.76 15.72
CA ASP A 156 -18.12 -3.85 15.45
C ASP A 156 -18.95 -2.73 16.12
N ASP A 157 -18.30 -1.80 16.83
CA ASP A 157 -18.92 -0.76 17.63
C ASP A 157 -18.72 0.68 17.09
N ASP A 158 -18.21 0.83 15.86
CA ASP A 158 -18.08 2.11 15.16
C ASP A 158 -18.73 2.05 13.76
N PRO A 159 -20.02 2.41 13.63
CA PRO A 159 -20.76 2.34 12.36
C PRO A 159 -20.22 3.24 11.25
N GLU A 160 -19.49 4.30 11.61
CA GLU A 160 -18.83 5.21 10.65
C GLU A 160 -17.37 4.79 10.39
N GLY A 161 -16.93 3.70 11.01
CA GLY A 161 -15.62 3.12 10.83
C GLY A 161 -15.41 2.58 9.41
N PHE A 162 -14.17 2.60 8.99
CA PHE A 162 -13.80 2.08 7.68
C PHE A 162 -13.87 0.55 7.62
N GLU A 163 -14.66 0.06 6.69
CA GLU A 163 -14.61 -1.33 6.22
C GLU A 163 -14.34 -1.39 4.72
N MET A 164 -13.66 -2.45 4.30
CA MET A 164 -13.41 -2.69 2.89
C MET A 164 -14.73 -2.91 2.13
N PRO A 165 -14.95 -2.25 0.97
CA PRO A 165 -16.19 -2.42 0.23
C PRO A 165 -16.48 -3.88 -0.15
N PRO A 166 -17.75 -4.30 -0.17
CA PRO A 166 -18.12 -5.63 -0.63
C PRO A 166 -17.55 -5.94 -2.02
N GLY A 167 -16.94 -7.11 -2.16
CA GLY A 167 -16.35 -7.56 -3.42
C GLY A 167 -14.96 -6.98 -3.74
N PHE A 168 -14.44 -6.04 -2.96
CA PHE A 168 -13.11 -5.45 -3.17
C PHE A 168 -11.99 -6.51 -3.12
N ALA A 169 -11.95 -7.31 -2.05
CA ALA A 169 -10.97 -8.38 -1.88
C ALA A 169 -11.01 -9.39 -3.04
N ARG A 170 -12.23 -9.79 -3.46
CA ARG A 170 -12.45 -10.67 -4.60
C ARG A 170 -11.95 -10.03 -5.90
N PHE A 171 -12.31 -8.78 -6.17
CA PHE A 171 -11.90 -8.08 -7.37
C PHE A 171 -10.38 -8.04 -7.50
N PHE A 172 -9.65 -7.63 -6.46
CA PHE A 172 -8.20 -7.60 -6.50
C PHE A 172 -7.60 -9.02 -6.54
N GLY A 173 -8.15 -9.97 -5.78
CA GLY A 173 -7.70 -11.36 -5.83
C GLY A 173 -7.92 -12.06 -7.18
N GLU A 174 -8.91 -11.64 -7.96
CA GLU A 174 -9.31 -12.26 -9.23
C GLU A 174 -8.91 -11.46 -10.47
N SER A 175 -8.24 -10.32 -10.30
CA SER A 175 -7.78 -9.47 -11.41
C SER A 175 -6.27 -9.56 -11.60
N ASP A 176 -5.83 -9.34 -12.84
CA ASP A 176 -4.41 -9.13 -13.13
C ASP A 176 -3.89 -7.91 -12.36
N GLU A 177 -2.61 -7.95 -11.97
CA GLU A 177 -1.95 -6.79 -11.38
C GLU A 177 -1.58 -5.81 -12.47
N ILE A 178 -1.76 -4.52 -12.17
CA ILE A 178 -1.42 -3.43 -13.08
C ILE A 178 -0.48 -2.50 -12.34
N TYR A 179 0.65 -2.21 -12.96
CA TYR A 179 1.62 -1.23 -12.50
C TYR A 179 1.87 -0.19 -13.58
N PHE A 180 2.19 1.03 -13.18
CA PHE A 180 2.55 2.12 -14.08
C PHE A 180 4.01 2.48 -13.84
N LEU A 181 4.90 1.90 -14.65
CA LEU A 181 6.34 2.14 -14.55
C LEU A 181 6.66 3.54 -15.07
N LEU A 182 7.37 4.33 -14.27
CA LEU A 182 7.86 5.64 -14.67
C LEU A 182 8.87 5.50 -15.81
N SER A 183 8.67 6.27 -16.88
CA SER A 183 9.59 6.34 -18.02
C SER A 183 10.88 7.04 -17.60
N HIS A 184 12.02 6.61 -18.14
CA HIS A 184 13.29 7.28 -17.86
C HIS A 184 13.27 8.69 -18.48
N GLY A 185 13.44 9.72 -17.65
CA GLY A 185 13.58 11.12 -18.10
C GLY A 185 12.42 12.05 -17.76
N ASP A 186 11.29 11.53 -17.29
CA ASP A 186 10.11 12.34 -16.92
C ASP A 186 10.07 12.57 -15.41
N TRP A 187 10.80 13.59 -14.95
CA TRP A 187 10.84 14.03 -13.54
C TRP A 187 10.13 15.37 -13.28
N GLU A 188 9.46 15.91 -14.30
CA GLU A 188 8.67 17.15 -14.23
C GLU A 188 7.21 16.87 -13.84
#